data_AF-A0A0W0UH29-F1
#
_entry.id   AF-A0A0W0UH29-F1
#
_cell.length_a   1.000
_cell.length_b   1.000
_cell.length_c   1.000
_cell.angle_alpha   90.00
_cell.angle_beta   90.00
_cell.angle_gamma   90.00
#
_symmetry.space_group_name_H-M   'P 1'
#
loop_
_entity.id
_entity.type
_entity.pdbx_description
1 polymer ?
#
loop_
_entity_poly.entity_id
_entity_poly.type
_entity_poly.pdbx_seq_one_letter_code
_entity_poly.pdbx_strand_id
1 'polypeptide(L)'
;MDKTISHTKNQPGTVKRLTVAVLVDDRAILNPKTKQMEAKPLTPAEIDQIKILVANAIGINPKRGDSINVVNSHFVKPEPIEAIPEPHFWQKDSFWSIIKQIGAALFLLALVFGLFRPLFKSLVGQRKEEEEPEQPELTYQAQQQNLLPHANDYESQLALLRQVVDKEPKRVAQVVKTWVERG
;
A
#
# COMPACT_ATOMS: atom_id res chain seq x y z
N MET A 1 10.83 80.01 65.47
CA MET A 1 11.49 78.73 65.80
C MET A 1 10.82 77.72 64.90
N ASP A 2 11.39 77.49 63.74
CA ASP A 2 10.68 76.85 62.64
C ASP A 2 11.07 75.38 62.60
N LYS A 3 10.05 74.50 62.64
CA LYS A 3 10.25 73.05 62.64
C LYS A 3 9.72 72.50 61.32
N THR A 4 10.62 72.05 60.46
CA THR A 4 10.28 71.33 59.24
C THR A 4 10.37 69.83 59.51
N ILE A 5 9.24 69.14 59.43
CA ILE A 5 9.16 67.68 59.54
C ILE A 5 8.94 67.15 58.12
N SER A 6 9.92 66.41 57.60
CA SER A 6 9.79 65.71 56.30
C SER A 6 9.48 64.24 56.56
N HIS A 7 8.46 63.72 55.86
CA HIS A 7 8.03 62.33 55.98
C HIS A 7 8.19 61.64 54.62
N THR A 8 9.22 60.80 54.49
CA THR A 8 9.49 60.05 53.25
C THR A 8 8.97 58.62 53.39
N LYS A 9 7.95 58.25 52.62
CA LYS A 9 7.42 56.88 52.54
C LYS A 9 7.99 56.20 51.30
N ASN A 10 8.94 55.29 51.49
CA ASN A 10 9.50 54.51 50.38
C ASN A 10 8.47 53.48 49.90
N GLN A 11 8.25 53.39 48.58
CA GLN A 11 7.41 52.35 47.99
C GLN A 11 8.13 50.99 48.06
N PRO A 12 7.42 49.89 48.40
CA PRO A 12 7.98 48.54 48.37
C PRO A 12 8.26 48.09 46.93
N GLY A 13 9.31 47.27 46.73
CA GLY A 13 9.66 46.70 45.43
C GLY A 13 10.92 47.25 44.76
N THR A 14 11.78 47.99 45.48
CA THR A 14 13.05 48.48 44.92
C THR A 14 14.11 47.39 44.81
N VAL A 15 14.82 47.37 43.69
CA VAL A 15 15.95 46.46 43.46
C VAL A 15 17.13 46.91 44.32
N LYS A 16 17.62 46.05 45.20
CA LYS A 16 18.78 46.33 46.07
C LYS A 16 20.12 46.08 45.40
N ARG A 17 20.23 45.06 44.55
CA ARG A 17 21.45 44.66 43.85
C ARG A 17 21.12 43.77 42.67
N LEU A 18 21.85 43.93 41.56
CA LEU A 18 21.83 43.03 40.41
C LEU A 18 23.16 42.30 40.27
N THR A 19 23.11 41.01 39.95
CA THR A 19 24.30 40.21 39.62
C THR A 19 23.99 39.40 38.38
N VAL A 20 24.74 39.64 37.31
CA VAL A 20 24.49 39.05 36.00
C VAL A 20 25.74 38.34 35.50
N ALA A 21 25.57 37.11 35.05
CA ALA A 21 26.60 36.33 34.37
C ALA A 21 26.08 35.99 32.98
N VAL A 22 26.89 36.29 31.96
CA VAL A 22 26.57 36.04 30.56
C VAL A 22 27.64 35.13 29.98
N LEU A 23 27.22 34.00 29.43
CA LEU A 23 28.09 33.10 28.68
C LEU A 23 27.77 33.24 27.19
N VAL A 24 28.79 33.43 26.37
CA VAL A 24 28.66 33.64 24.92
C VAL A 24 29.38 32.52 24.18
N ASP A 25 28.70 31.89 23.24
CA ASP A 25 29.28 30.86 22.38
C ASP A 25 30.25 31.46 21.35
N ASP A 26 31.11 30.62 20.80
CA ASP A 26 31.99 30.99 19.69
C ASP A 26 31.18 31.30 18.43
N ARG A 27 31.73 32.18 17.58
CA ARG A 27 31.08 32.43 16.28
C ARG A 27 31.44 31.33 15.30
N ALA A 28 30.48 30.90 14.50
CA ALA A 28 30.74 29.99 13.40
C ALA A 28 31.23 30.76 12.17
N ILE A 29 32.42 30.44 11.68
CA ILE A 29 32.99 31.02 10.46
C ILE A 29 33.18 29.91 9.44
N LEU A 30 32.77 30.16 8.20
CA LEU A 30 33.07 29.27 7.10
C LEU A 30 34.55 29.35 6.76
N ASN A 31 35.29 28.26 6.96
CA ASN A 31 36.67 28.20 6.51
C ASN A 31 36.71 27.97 4.99
N PRO A 32 37.31 28.88 4.20
CA PRO A 32 37.31 28.81 2.74
C PRO A 32 38.08 27.61 2.17
N LYS A 33 38.99 27.01 2.96
CA LYS A 33 39.80 25.86 2.52
C LYS A 33 39.08 24.54 2.74
N THR A 34 38.44 24.38 3.90
CA THR A 34 37.77 23.13 4.29
C THR A 34 36.29 23.13 3.92
N LYS A 35 35.71 24.29 3.58
CA LYS A 35 34.26 24.50 3.41
C LYS A 35 33.43 24.05 4.62
N GLN A 36 34.07 23.95 5.79
CA GLN A 36 33.43 23.57 7.04
C GLN A 36 33.24 24.80 7.93
N MET A 37 32.23 24.73 8.80
CA MET A 37 31.98 25.74 9.81
C MET A 37 32.93 25.50 10.98
N GLU A 38 33.85 26.43 11.22
CA GLU A 38 34.78 26.39 12.34
C GLU A 38 34.35 27.37 13.43
N ALA A 39 34.50 26.96 14.68
CA ALA A 39 34.22 27.81 15.83
C ALA A 39 35.41 28.75 16.08
N LYS A 40 35.15 30.06 16.06
CA LYS A 40 36.14 31.08 16.37
C LYS A 40 35.74 31.84 17.65
N PRO A 41 36.63 31.88 18.66
CA PRO A 41 36.44 32.69 19.85
C PRO A 41 36.22 34.17 19.54
N LEU A 42 35.46 34.84 20.42
CA LEU A 42 35.25 36.27 20.32
C LEU A 42 36.52 37.03 20.71
N THR A 43 36.77 38.16 20.05
CA THR A 43 37.87 39.05 20.43
C THR A 43 37.52 39.81 21.72
N PRO A 44 38.52 40.29 22.48
CA PRO A 44 38.28 41.07 23.70
C PRO A 44 37.41 42.31 23.46
N ALA A 45 37.60 43.00 22.33
CA ALA A 45 36.83 44.19 21.97
C ALA A 45 35.34 43.88 21.79
N GLU A 46 34.99 42.71 21.26
CA GLU A 46 33.60 42.29 21.06
C GLU A 46 32.96 41.85 22.38
N ILE A 47 33.72 41.20 23.25
CA ILE A 47 33.28 40.89 24.62
C ILE A 47 32.96 42.18 25.38
N ASP A 48 33.80 43.21 25.25
CA ASP A 48 33.56 44.52 25.87
C ASP A 48 32.32 45.22 25.30
N GLN A 49 32.10 45.15 23.98
CA GLN A 49 30.87 45.67 23.36
C GLN A 49 29.63 44.96 23.91
N ILE A 50 29.66 43.63 24.01
CA ILE A 50 28.56 42.85 24.59
C ILE A 50 28.33 43.26 26.05
N LYS A 51 29.40 43.41 26.84
CA LYS A 51 29.31 43.84 28.24
C LYS A 51 28.63 45.21 28.36
N ILE A 52 28.97 46.18 27.50
CA ILE A 52 28.35 47.50 27.49
C ILE A 52 26.86 47.40 27.11
N LEU A 53 26.53 46.65 26.05
CA LEU A 53 25.15 46.47 25.60
C LEU A 53 24.27 45.85 26.68
N VAL A 54 24.74 44.77 27.30
CA VAL A 54 24.01 44.10 28.38
C VAL A 54 23.87 45.02 29.59
N ALA A 55 24.95 45.72 29.99
CA ALA A 55 24.91 46.63 31.12
C ALA A 55 23.90 47.77 30.93
N ASN A 56 23.82 48.33 29.71
CA ASN A 56 22.86 49.38 29.36
C ASN A 56 21.42 48.84 29.31
N ALA A 57 21.21 47.64 28.74
CA ALA A 57 19.88 47.05 28.60
C ALA A 57 19.21 46.77 29.95
N ILE A 58 19.99 46.37 30.96
CA ILE A 58 19.46 46.05 32.30
C ILE A 58 19.58 47.22 33.30
N GLY A 59 20.28 48.30 32.94
CA GLY A 59 20.50 49.44 33.83
C GLY A 59 21.39 49.11 35.04
N ILE A 60 22.55 48.49 34.79
CA ILE A 60 23.58 48.26 35.83
C ILE A 60 23.91 49.58 36.51
N ASN A 61 23.85 49.59 37.83
CA ASN A 61 24.25 50.73 38.64
C ASN A 61 25.39 50.35 39.59
N PRO A 62 26.65 50.79 39.33
CA PRO A 62 27.78 50.51 40.21
C PRO A 62 27.58 51.05 41.63
N LYS A 63 26.84 52.15 41.80
CA LYS A 63 26.54 52.73 43.13
C LYS A 63 25.58 51.86 43.94
N ARG A 64 24.77 51.03 43.28
CA ARG A 64 23.91 50.01 43.90
C ARG A 64 24.68 48.73 44.27
N GLY A 65 25.94 48.59 43.84
CA GLY A 65 26.74 47.39 44.03
C GLY A 65 26.45 46.30 42.99
N ASP A 66 25.95 46.70 41.82
CA ASP A 66 25.68 45.77 40.72
C ASP A 66 26.97 45.28 40.06
N SER A 67 26.94 44.03 39.59
CA SER A 67 28.07 43.41 38.92
C SER A 67 27.63 42.61 37.68
N ILE A 68 28.43 42.68 36.63
CA ILE A 68 28.26 41.93 35.38
C ILE A 68 29.56 41.21 35.03
N ASN A 69 29.45 39.94 34.67
CA ASN A 69 30.55 39.15 34.12
C ASN A 69 30.15 38.54 32.77
N VAL A 70 31.02 38.64 31.77
CA VAL A 70 30.80 38.09 30.43
C VAL A 70 31.98 37.20 30.08
N VAL A 71 31.71 35.95 29.72
CA VAL A 71 32.72 34.95 29.39
C VAL A 71 32.37 34.32 28.06
N ASN A 72 33.38 34.14 27.19
CA ASN A 72 33.23 33.36 25.97
C ASN A 72 33.70 31.92 26.22
N SER A 73 32.86 30.95 25.87
CA SER A 73 33.14 29.53 25.98
C SER A 73 32.44 28.78 24.86
N HIS A 74 33.11 27.77 24.30
CA HIS A 74 32.52 26.89 23.32
C HIS A 74 31.37 26.08 23.90
N PHE A 75 30.20 26.08 23.25
CA PHE A 75 29.05 25.30 23.71
C PHE A 75 29.12 23.88 23.15
N VAL A 76 28.91 22.90 24.03
CA VAL A 76 28.71 21.51 23.60
C VAL A 76 27.31 21.42 23.03
N LYS A 77 27.21 21.25 21.70
CA LYS A 77 25.92 20.99 21.06
C LYS A 77 25.52 19.54 21.38
N PRO A 78 24.32 19.32 21.94
CA PRO A 78 23.82 17.96 22.05
C PRO A 78 23.79 17.35 20.65
N GLU A 79 24.11 16.06 20.57
CA GLU A 79 23.99 15.33 19.31
C GLU A 79 22.57 15.55 18.76
N PRO A 80 22.44 15.88 17.46
CA PRO A 80 21.13 16.01 16.85
C PRO A 80 20.33 14.77 17.18
N ILE A 81 19.14 14.95 17.77
CA ILE A 81 18.20 13.86 17.96
C ILE A 81 18.00 13.26 16.57
N GLU A 82 18.48 12.03 16.37
CA GLU A 82 18.38 11.36 15.07
C GLU A 82 16.92 11.43 14.64
N ALA A 83 16.69 11.96 13.45
CA ALA A 83 15.35 12.00 12.88
C ALA A 83 14.83 10.56 12.86
N ILE A 84 13.66 10.33 13.45
CA ILE A 84 13.01 9.03 13.43
C ILE A 84 12.95 8.62 11.96
N PRO A 85 13.57 7.48 11.56
CA PRO A 85 13.59 7.08 10.17
C PRO A 85 12.16 6.97 9.66
N GLU A 86 11.88 7.56 8.51
CA GLU A 86 10.54 7.49 7.93
C GLU A 86 10.14 6.00 7.81
N PRO A 87 8.93 5.63 8.23
CA PRO A 87 8.47 4.26 8.12
C PRO A 87 8.51 3.83 6.67
N HIS A 88 9.05 2.63 6.43
CA HIS A 88 9.14 2.06 5.08
C HIS A 88 7.73 1.97 4.45
N PHE A 89 7.66 1.96 3.12
CA PHE A 89 6.36 2.02 2.42
C PHE A 89 5.38 0.90 2.82
N TRP A 90 5.87 -0.28 3.23
CA TRP A 90 5.04 -1.40 3.69
C TRP A 90 4.55 -1.27 5.14
N GLN A 91 5.14 -0.38 5.93
CA GLN A 91 4.70 -0.08 7.30
C GLN A 91 3.57 0.96 7.31
N LYS A 92 3.30 1.61 6.17
CA LYS A 92 2.18 2.55 6.02
C LYS A 92 0.87 1.76 5.98
N ASP A 93 -0.12 2.18 6.76
CA ASP A 93 -1.45 1.53 6.80
C ASP A 93 -2.10 1.38 5.41
N SER A 94 -1.85 2.34 4.52
CA SER A 94 -2.33 2.34 3.14
C SER A 94 -1.84 1.13 2.34
N PHE A 95 -0.65 0.60 2.61
CA PHE A 95 -0.08 -0.53 1.87
C PHE A 95 -0.93 -1.80 2.06
N TRP A 96 -1.28 -2.12 3.30
CA TRP A 96 -2.14 -3.25 3.62
C TRP A 96 -3.57 -3.06 3.11
N SER A 97 -4.08 -1.83 3.10
CA SER A 97 -5.39 -1.52 2.51
C SER A 97 -5.41 -1.83 1.01
N ILE A 98 -4.38 -1.40 0.26
CA ILE A 98 -4.27 -1.64 -1.18
C ILE A 98 -4.12 -3.14 -1.47
N ILE A 99 -3.28 -3.86 -0.72
CA ILE A 99 -3.12 -5.32 -0.86
C ILE A 99 -4.45 -6.04 -0.67
N LYS A 100 -5.22 -5.69 0.38
CA LYS A 100 -6.53 -6.30 0.63
C LYS A 100 -7.50 -6.04 -0.52
N GLN A 101 -7.52 -4.82 -1.05
CA GLN A 101 -8.38 -4.45 -2.18
C GLN A 101 -8.02 -5.22 -3.46
N ILE A 102 -6.73 -5.30 -3.79
CA ILE A 102 -6.24 -6.08 -4.93
C ILE A 102 -6.56 -7.56 -4.73
N GLY A 103 -6.34 -8.09 -3.52
CA GLY A 103 -6.67 -9.48 -3.18
C GLY A 103 -8.15 -9.79 -3.33
N ALA A 104 -9.04 -8.90 -2.86
CA ALA A 104 -10.49 -9.05 -3.02
C ALA A 104 -10.91 -9.00 -4.49
N ALA A 105 -10.32 -8.10 -5.29
CA ALA A 105 -10.59 -8.01 -6.72
C ALA A 105 -10.13 -9.27 -7.47
N LEU A 106 -8.94 -9.79 -7.16
CA LEU A 106 -8.43 -11.04 -7.73
C LEU A 106 -9.27 -12.25 -7.32
N PHE A 107 -9.70 -12.31 -6.06
CA PHE A 107 -10.59 -13.37 -5.58
C PHE A 107 -11.91 -13.37 -6.34
N LEU A 108 -12.53 -12.20 -6.52
CA LEU A 108 -13.76 -12.06 -7.29
C LEU A 108 -13.56 -12.44 -8.76
N LEU A 109 -12.45 -12.02 -9.38
CA LEU A 109 -12.11 -12.39 -10.75
C LEU A 109 -11.89 -13.90 -10.91
N ALA A 110 -11.21 -14.53 -9.94
CA ALA A 110 -11.00 -15.98 -9.91
C ALA A 110 -12.34 -16.73 -9.76
N LEU A 111 -13.28 -16.20 -8.96
CA LEU A 111 -14.61 -16.77 -8.83
C LEU A 111 -15.38 -16.71 -10.16
N VAL A 112 -15.38 -15.54 -10.82
CA VAL A 112 -16.03 -15.36 -12.13
C VAL A 112 -15.43 -16.33 -13.15
N PHE A 113 -14.11 -16.35 -13.32
CA PHE A 113 -13.44 -17.20 -14.30
C PHE A 113 -13.57 -18.70 -13.96
N GLY A 114 -13.51 -19.03 -12.68
CA GLY A 114 -13.69 -20.39 -12.14
C GLY A 114 -15.09 -20.93 -12.39
N LEU A 115 -16.14 -20.11 -12.28
CA LEU A 115 -17.52 -20.48 -12.62
C LEU A 115 -17.80 -20.43 -14.13
N PHE A 116 -17.13 -19.55 -14.88
CA PHE A 116 -17.29 -19.47 -16.33
C PHE A 116 -16.80 -20.74 -17.02
N ARG A 117 -15.61 -21.25 -16.67
CA ARG A 117 -15.00 -22.42 -17.31
C ARG A 117 -15.90 -23.70 -17.36
N PRO A 118 -16.56 -24.14 -16.27
CA PRO A 118 -17.42 -25.32 -16.30
C PRO A 118 -18.67 -25.12 -17.15
N LEU A 119 -19.27 -23.92 -17.18
CA LEU A 119 -20.48 -23.62 -17.95
C LEU A 119 -20.24 -23.70 -19.47
N PHE A 120 -19.08 -23.25 -19.95
CA PHE A 120 -18.71 -23.39 -21.37
C PHE A 120 -18.33 -24.83 -21.73
N LYS A 121 -17.67 -25.56 -20.81
CA LYS A 121 -17.32 -26.96 -21.03
C LYS A 121 -18.56 -27.85 -21.11
N SER A 122 -19.61 -27.57 -20.34
CA SER A 122 -20.89 -28.30 -20.42
C SER A 122 -21.65 -28.06 -21.73
N LEU A 123 -21.47 -26.91 -22.39
CA LEU A 123 -22.11 -26.60 -23.67
C LEU A 123 -21.38 -27.21 -24.87
N VAL A 124 -20.06 -27.41 -24.77
CA VAL A 124 -19.22 -27.97 -25.85
C VAL A 124 -19.04 -29.49 -25.72
N GLY A 125 -19.20 -30.06 -24.52
CA GLY A 125 -18.96 -31.48 -24.23
C GLY A 125 -20.01 -32.46 -24.73
N GLN A 126 -21.10 -32.03 -25.35
CA GLN A 126 -22.17 -32.93 -25.83
C GLN A 126 -22.03 -33.34 -27.30
N ARG A 127 -20.89 -33.06 -27.93
CA ARG A 127 -20.60 -33.46 -29.32
C ARG A 127 -19.23 -34.10 -29.46
N LYS A 128 -19.01 -35.24 -28.81
CA LYS A 128 -17.96 -36.18 -29.25
C LYS A 128 -18.17 -37.55 -28.63
N GLU A 129 -18.69 -38.48 -29.41
CA GLU A 129 -18.31 -39.90 -29.42
C GLU A 129 -19.18 -40.65 -30.44
N GLU A 130 -18.66 -40.74 -31.66
CA GLU A 130 -18.80 -41.97 -32.46
C GLU A 130 -17.36 -42.29 -32.90
N GLU A 131 -16.69 -43.13 -32.12
CA GLU A 131 -15.46 -43.82 -32.51
C GLU A 131 -15.84 -45.04 -33.35
N GLU A 132 -15.38 -45.05 -34.60
CA GLU A 132 -15.56 -46.09 -35.59
C GLU A 132 -14.41 -47.11 -35.45
N PRO A 133 -14.66 -48.41 -35.25
CA PRO A 133 -13.59 -49.40 -35.19
C PRO A 133 -13.19 -49.86 -36.61
N GLU A 134 -11.89 -49.79 -36.88
CA GLU A 134 -11.23 -50.29 -38.09
C GLU A 134 -11.39 -51.81 -38.27
N GLN A 135 -11.73 -52.24 -39.50
CA GLN A 135 -11.48 -53.61 -40.01
C GLN A 135 -11.19 -53.60 -41.53
N PRO A 136 -10.48 -54.61 -42.06
CA PRO A 136 -9.45 -54.47 -43.10
C PRO A 136 -9.95 -54.65 -44.54
N GLU A 137 -9.11 -54.19 -45.49
CA GLU A 137 -9.33 -54.28 -46.94
C GLU A 137 -9.62 -55.70 -47.46
N LEU A 138 -10.67 -55.83 -48.28
CA LEU A 138 -10.79 -56.89 -49.29
C LEU A 138 -11.13 -56.26 -50.64
N THR A 139 -10.11 -56.23 -51.49
CA THR A 139 -10.16 -55.85 -52.90
C THR A 139 -11.10 -56.76 -53.68
N TYR A 140 -12.17 -56.22 -54.27
CA TYR A 140 -12.84 -56.83 -55.41
C TYR A 140 -12.87 -55.85 -56.57
N GLN A 141 -12.26 -56.30 -57.66
CA GLN A 141 -12.15 -55.59 -58.92
C GLN A 141 -13.52 -55.39 -59.57
N ALA A 142 -13.59 -54.32 -60.34
CA ALA A 142 -14.69 -53.85 -61.15
C ALA A 142 -15.35 -54.93 -62.03
N GLN A 143 -16.69 -54.89 -62.12
CA GLN A 143 -17.35 -54.68 -63.41
C GLN A 143 -18.84 -54.30 -63.26
N GLN A 144 -19.17 -53.14 -63.86
CA GLN A 144 -20.47 -52.73 -64.41
C GLN A 144 -21.61 -52.44 -63.41
N GLN A 145 -21.77 -51.20 -62.95
CA GLN A 145 -22.37 -50.04 -63.65
C GLN A 145 -23.85 -50.26 -64.02
N ASN A 146 -24.67 -49.40 -63.40
CA ASN A 146 -26.11 -49.19 -63.57
C ASN A 146 -26.95 -50.35 -63.05
N LEU A 147 -27.88 -50.16 -62.13
CA LEU A 147 -28.84 -49.08 -62.01
C LEU A 147 -29.65 -49.34 -60.74
N LEU A 148 -29.82 -48.33 -59.88
CA LEU A 148 -30.93 -48.34 -58.94
C LEU A 148 -32.22 -48.10 -59.76
N PRO A 149 -33.28 -48.85 -59.48
CA PRO A 149 -34.56 -48.16 -59.34
C PRO A 149 -35.23 -48.58 -58.03
N HIS A 150 -35.68 -47.54 -57.31
CA HIS A 150 -36.62 -47.66 -56.21
C HIS A 150 -37.84 -48.47 -56.66
N ALA A 151 -38.08 -49.60 -55.99
CA ALA A 151 -39.28 -50.40 -56.12
C ALA A 151 -39.74 -50.85 -54.73
N ASN A 152 -40.66 -50.07 -54.17
CA ASN A 152 -41.90 -50.39 -53.45
C ASN A 152 -42.16 -51.82 -52.91
N ASP A 153 -41.15 -52.53 -52.39
CA ASP A 153 -41.37 -53.84 -51.79
C ASP A 153 -41.56 -53.75 -50.27
N TYR A 154 -42.82 -53.92 -49.85
CA TYR A 154 -43.21 -54.09 -48.44
C TYR A 154 -42.44 -55.24 -47.77
N GLU A 155 -42.06 -56.28 -48.52
CA GLU A 155 -41.22 -57.38 -48.05
C GLU A 155 -39.82 -56.91 -47.61
N SER A 156 -39.22 -55.97 -48.36
CA SER A 156 -37.93 -55.36 -48.02
C SER A 156 -38.02 -54.43 -46.80
N GLN A 157 -39.18 -53.78 -46.61
CA GLN A 157 -39.47 -52.95 -45.43
C GLN A 157 -39.73 -53.81 -44.18
N LEU A 158 -40.34 -54.98 -44.34
CA LEU A 158 -40.55 -55.96 -43.27
C LEU A 158 -39.24 -56.62 -42.82
N ALA A 159 -38.30 -56.85 -43.74
CA ALA A 159 -36.96 -57.32 -43.41
C ALA A 159 -36.16 -56.26 -42.63
N LEU A 160 -36.26 -54.98 -43.01
CA LEU A 160 -35.68 -53.85 -42.29
C LEU A 160 -36.33 -53.62 -40.91
N LEU A 161 -37.65 -53.76 -40.79
CA LEU A 161 -38.37 -53.63 -39.52
C LEU A 161 -38.04 -54.75 -38.54
N ARG A 162 -37.90 -56.00 -39.02
CA ARG A 162 -37.44 -57.11 -38.18
C ARG A 162 -36.02 -56.88 -37.65
N GLN A 163 -35.14 -56.31 -38.47
CA GLN A 163 -33.76 -55.98 -38.08
C GLN A 163 -33.68 -54.81 -37.07
N VAL A 164 -34.68 -53.93 -37.03
CA VAL A 164 -34.79 -52.84 -36.03
C VAL A 164 -35.47 -53.31 -34.74
N VAL A 165 -36.43 -54.23 -34.83
CA VAL A 165 -37.11 -54.83 -33.65
C VAL A 165 -36.16 -55.68 -32.80
N ASP A 166 -35.17 -56.32 -33.41
CA ASP A 166 -34.21 -57.16 -32.69
C ASP A 166 -33.14 -56.34 -31.94
N LYS A 167 -32.95 -55.06 -32.27
CA LYS A 167 -31.88 -54.22 -31.70
C LYS A 167 -32.29 -53.37 -30.51
N GLU A 168 -33.58 -53.10 -30.25
CA GLU A 168 -33.96 -52.12 -29.21
C GLU A 168 -35.19 -52.47 -28.33
N PRO A 169 -35.19 -53.62 -27.60
CA PRO A 169 -36.26 -53.95 -26.65
C PRO A 169 -36.38 -52.97 -25.48
N LYS A 170 -35.32 -52.19 -25.21
CA LYS A 170 -35.25 -51.26 -24.06
C LYS A 170 -36.09 -49.99 -24.26
N ARG A 171 -36.33 -49.54 -25.50
CA ARG A 171 -37.10 -48.30 -25.75
C ARG A 171 -38.61 -48.48 -25.55
N VAL A 172 -39.13 -49.70 -25.75
CA VAL A 172 -40.57 -50.00 -25.59
C VAL A 172 -40.98 -50.06 -24.11
N ALA A 173 -40.10 -50.54 -23.22
CA ALA A 173 -40.35 -50.54 -21.77
C ALA A 173 -40.53 -49.12 -21.19
N GLN A 174 -39.87 -48.12 -21.81
CA GLN A 174 -39.90 -46.75 -21.32
C GLN A 174 -41.22 -46.02 -21.65
N VAL A 175 -41.91 -46.45 -22.71
CA VAL A 175 -43.23 -45.91 -23.08
C VAL A 175 -44.34 -46.56 -22.24
N VAL A 176 -44.28 -47.87 -21.96
CA VAL A 176 -45.26 -48.50 -21.06
C VAL A 176 -45.15 -47.95 -19.64
N LYS A 177 -43.92 -47.67 -19.16
CA LYS A 177 -43.70 -47.04 -17.85
C LYS A 177 -44.32 -45.64 -17.75
N THR A 178 -44.24 -44.83 -18.81
CA THR A 178 -44.79 -43.47 -18.81
C THR A 178 -46.32 -43.42 -18.89
N TRP A 179 -46.97 -44.49 -19.33
CA TRP A 179 -48.44 -44.61 -19.32
C TRP A 179 -48.99 -45.18 -18.00
N VAL A 180 -48.19 -45.95 -17.26
CA VAL A 180 -48.55 -46.44 -15.92
C VAL A 180 -48.33 -45.39 -14.83
N GLU A 181 -47.36 -44.49 -14.98
CA GLU A 181 -47.11 -43.40 -14.01
C GLU A 181 -48.12 -42.23 -14.12
N ARG A 182 -49.03 -42.25 -15.11
CA ARG A 182 -50.00 -41.18 -15.38
C ARG A 182 -51.47 -41.58 -15.23
N GLY A 183 -51.74 -42.81 -14.77
CA GLY A 183 -53.07 -43.32 -14.41
C GLY A 183 -53.24 -43.39 -12.90
#